data_AF-A0A8T2P6P7-F1
#
_entry.id   AF-A0A8T2P6P7-F1
#
_cell.length_a   1.000
_cell.length_b   1.000
_cell.length_c   1.000
_cell.angle_alpha   90.00
_cell.angle_beta   90.00
_cell.angle_gamma   90.00
#
_symmetry.space_group_name_H-M   'P 1'
#
loop_
_entity.id
_entity.type
_entity.pdbx_description
1 polymer ?
#
loop_
_entity_poly.entity_id
_entity_poly.type
_entity_poly.pdbx_seq_one_letter_code
_entity_poly.pdbx_strand_id
1 'polypeptide(L)'
;MEFIKVRLNKSCGVKCRESPLELVFVIDSSESVGPSNFEMVKNFVNALIDRVSVSRDATRVGVVLYSHINVVVVNLQQYTHHEDVKAAVRRMTYLGEGTFTGSGIQRANQMFQAARP
;
A
#
# COMPACT_ATOMS: atom_id res chain seq x y z
N MET A 1 7.38 -31.29 -25.58
CA MET A 1 6.27 -30.33 -25.47
C MET A 1 6.89 -29.00 -25.09
N GLU A 2 7.08 -28.13 -26.07
CA GLU A 2 7.84 -26.88 -25.94
C GLU A 2 6.83 -25.75 -25.72
N PHE A 3 6.94 -25.03 -24.61
CA PHE A 3 6.08 -23.88 -24.36
C PHE A 3 6.56 -22.71 -25.22
N ILE A 4 5.76 -22.34 -26.22
CA ILE A 4 5.98 -21.13 -27.02
C ILE A 4 5.93 -19.92 -26.07
N LYS A 5 7.09 -19.32 -25.81
CA LYS A 5 7.21 -18.07 -25.06
C LYS A 5 6.86 -16.92 -26.00
N VAL A 6 5.60 -16.48 -25.99
CA VAL A 6 5.19 -15.26 -26.70
C VAL A 6 5.93 -14.08 -26.09
N ARG A 7 6.91 -13.53 -26.83
CA ARG A 7 7.44 -12.20 -26.52
C ARG A 7 6.35 -11.20 -26.92
N LEU A 8 5.77 -10.52 -25.93
CA LEU A 8 4.95 -9.35 -26.19
C LEU A 8 5.84 -8.31 -26.87
N ASN A 9 5.57 -8.06 -28.15
CA ASN A 9 6.10 -6.92 -28.87
C ASN A 9 5.77 -5.68 -28.03
N LYS A 10 6.79 -4.89 -27.69
CA LYS A 10 6.63 -3.60 -27.04
C LYS A 10 5.71 -2.75 -27.91
N SER A 11 4.43 -2.66 -27.55
CA SER A 11 3.66 -1.50 -27.95
C SER A 11 4.30 -0.31 -27.23
N CYS A 12 4.60 0.75 -27.97
CA CYS A 12 4.86 2.05 -27.37
C CYS A 12 3.50 2.59 -26.91
N GLY A 13 2.86 1.92 -25.95
CA GLY A 13 1.82 2.54 -25.14
C GLY A 13 2.50 3.67 -24.41
N VAL A 14 1.92 4.87 -24.44
CA VAL A 14 2.36 6.04 -23.67
C VAL A 14 2.92 5.55 -22.34
N LYS A 15 4.24 5.55 -22.17
CA LYS A 15 4.80 5.41 -20.83
C LYS A 15 4.31 6.66 -20.14
N CYS A 16 3.30 6.54 -19.28
CA CYS A 16 2.97 7.59 -18.34
C CYS A 16 4.30 8.01 -17.74
N ARG A 17 4.63 9.31 -17.84
CA ARG A 17 5.80 9.85 -17.16
C ARG A 17 5.65 9.37 -15.71
N GLU A 18 6.53 8.48 -15.26
CA GLU A 18 6.55 8.02 -13.88
C GLU A 18 7.03 9.21 -13.05
N SER A 19 6.11 10.14 -12.80
CA SER A 19 6.33 11.20 -11.85
C SER A 19 6.47 10.53 -10.48
N PRO A 20 7.46 10.94 -9.68
CA PRO A 20 7.55 10.49 -8.31
C PRO A 20 6.18 10.61 -7.62
N LEU A 21 5.69 9.51 -7.07
CA LEU A 21 4.37 9.42 -6.44
C LEU A 21 4.54 8.90 -5.01
N GLU A 22 3.90 9.58 -4.07
CA GLU A 22 3.74 9.08 -2.71
C GLU A 22 2.30 8.58 -2.55
N LEU A 23 2.14 7.27 -2.37
CA LEU A 23 0.84 6.62 -2.21
C LEU A 23 0.72 6.08 -0.79
N VAL A 24 -0.24 6.59 -0.01
CA VAL A 24 -0.50 6.10 1.35
C VAL A 24 -1.87 5.44 1.42
N PHE A 25 -1.92 4.18 1.83
CA PHE A 25 -3.16 3.48 2.16
C PHE A 25 -3.52 3.74 3.62
N VAL A 26 -4.71 4.28 3.87
CA VAL A 26 -5.27 4.45 5.21
C VAL A 26 -6.39 3.44 5.37
N ILE A 27 -6.14 2.37 6.12
CA ILE A 27 -6.94 1.15 6.13
C ILE A 27 -7.74 1.07 7.43
N ASP A 28 -9.06 0.97 7.30
CA ASP A 28 -9.97 0.74 8.42
C ASP A 28 -9.86 -0.70 8.93
N SER A 29 -9.68 -0.86 10.24
CA SER A 29 -9.67 -2.12 10.96
C SER A 29 -10.64 -2.13 12.13
N SER A 30 -11.70 -1.33 12.06
CA SER A 30 -12.75 -1.28 13.07
C SER A 30 -13.55 -2.58 13.18
N GLU A 31 -14.30 -2.70 14.28
CA GLU A 31 -15.16 -3.85 14.57
C GLU A 31 -16.14 -4.15 13.42
N SER A 32 -16.75 -3.10 12.85
CA SER A 32 -17.77 -3.21 11.79
C SER A 32 -17.22 -3.76 10.47
N VAL A 33 -15.92 -3.66 10.22
CA VAL A 33 -15.26 -4.29 9.07
C VAL A 33 -15.25 -5.81 9.25
N GLY A 34 -14.89 -6.28 10.45
CA GLY A 34 -14.72 -7.70 10.76
C GLY A 34 -13.47 -8.34 10.10
N PRO A 35 -12.98 -9.47 10.64
CA PRO A 35 -11.75 -10.12 10.15
C PRO A 35 -11.80 -10.58 8.69
N SER A 36 -12.96 -11.06 8.22
CA SER A 36 -13.11 -11.57 6.85
C SER A 36 -12.96 -10.47 5.80
N ASN A 37 -13.63 -9.33 5.98
CA ASN A 37 -13.49 -8.21 5.05
C ASN A 37 -12.10 -7.58 5.17
N PHE A 38 -11.48 -7.60 6.37
CA PHE A 38 -10.11 -7.14 6.54
C PHE A 38 -9.11 -7.93 5.69
N GLU A 39 -9.24 -9.26 5.60
CA GLU A 39 -8.42 -10.07 4.69
C GLU A 39 -8.70 -9.73 3.21
N MET A 40 -9.95 -9.43 2.84
CA MET A 40 -10.25 -8.96 1.48
C MET A 40 -9.57 -7.61 1.17
N VAL A 41 -9.55 -6.68 2.14
CA VAL A 41 -8.85 -5.39 2.00
C VAL A 41 -7.34 -5.60 1.87
N LYS A 42 -6.73 -6.49 2.66
CA LYS A 42 -5.31 -6.86 2.50
C LYS A 42 -5.01 -7.38 1.10
N ASN A 43 -5.84 -8.25 0.56
CA ASN A 43 -5.70 -8.78 -0.80
C ASN A 43 -5.87 -7.69 -1.86
N PHE A 44 -6.85 -6.80 -1.70
CA PHE A 44 -7.08 -5.67 -2.59
C PHE A 44 -5.86 -4.73 -2.63
N VAL A 45 -5.33 -4.34 -1.46
CA VAL A 45 -4.15 -3.47 -1.37
C VAL A 45 -2.93 -4.14 -2.01
N ASN A 46 -2.69 -5.43 -1.77
CA ASN A 46 -1.60 -6.16 -2.42
C ASN A 46 -1.74 -6.19 -3.95
N ALA A 47 -2.94 -6.40 -4.47
CA ALA A 47 -3.21 -6.40 -5.91
C ALA A 47 -3.02 -5.01 -6.56
N LEU A 48 -3.20 -3.93 -5.80
CA LEU A 48 -2.84 -2.58 -6.25
C LEU A 48 -1.34 -2.34 -6.22
N ILE A 49 -0.65 -2.84 -5.19
CA ILE A 49 0.81 -2.74 -5.08
C ILE A 49 1.51 -3.45 -6.26
N ASP A 50 0.94 -4.56 -6.76
CA ASP A 50 1.45 -5.25 -7.94
C ASP A 50 1.42 -4.41 -9.23
N ARG A 51 0.62 -3.34 -9.27
CA ARG A 51 0.47 -2.47 -10.45
C ARG A 51 1.32 -1.20 -10.40
N VAL A 52 2.03 -0.94 -9.30
CA VAL A 52 2.85 0.27 -9.13
C VAL A 52 4.35 -0.06 -9.16
N SER A 53 5.12 0.82 -9.80
CA SER A 53 6.58 0.77 -9.83
C SER A 53 7.15 1.27 -8.50
N VAL A 54 7.20 0.40 -7.47
CA VAL A 54 7.76 0.76 -6.15
C VAL A 54 9.28 0.94 -6.25
N SER A 55 9.76 2.15 -5.94
CA SER A 55 11.19 2.47 -5.83
C SER A 55 11.37 3.81 -5.12
N ARG A 56 12.61 4.21 -4.80
CA ARG A 56 12.88 5.53 -4.21
C ARG A 56 12.58 6.70 -5.17
N ASP A 57 12.78 6.46 -6.47
CA ASP A 57 12.73 7.50 -7.51
C ASP A 57 11.42 7.48 -8.32
N ALA A 58 10.56 6.48 -8.10
CA ALA A 58 9.24 6.36 -8.71
C ALA A 58 8.14 6.40 -7.63
N THR A 59 7.54 5.26 -7.27
CA THR A 59 6.46 5.24 -6.27
C THR A 59 6.98 4.85 -4.89
N ARG A 60 6.77 5.72 -3.91
CA ARG A 60 6.92 5.42 -2.48
C ARG A 60 5.57 5.04 -1.90
N VAL A 61 5.49 3.91 -1.20
CA VAL A 61 4.22 3.40 -0.65
C VAL A 61 4.27 3.45 0.88
N GLY A 62 3.23 4.03 1.48
CA GLY A 62 2.99 4.03 2.92
C GLY A 62 1.69 3.29 3.26
N VAL A 63 1.62 2.74 4.47
CA VAL A 63 0.43 2.05 4.96
C VAL A 63 0.19 2.42 6.42
N VAL A 64 -0.99 2.98 6.69
CA VAL A 64 -1.51 3.27 8.02
C VAL A 64 -2.74 2.41 8.25
N LEU A 65 -2.70 1.60 9.29
CA LEU A 65 -3.85 0.84 9.78
C LEU A 65 -4.49 1.63 10.92
N TYR A 66 -5.81 1.84 10.90
CA TYR A 66 -6.51 2.57 11.96
C TYR A 66 -7.73 1.83 12.49
N SER A 67 -8.03 2.08 13.76
CA SER A 67 -9.28 1.74 14.44
C SER A 67 -9.48 2.76 15.58
N HIS A 68 -9.42 2.38 16.86
CA HIS A 68 -9.25 3.25 18.03
C HIS A 68 -7.79 3.72 18.20
N ILE A 69 -6.83 2.99 17.64
CA ILE A 69 -5.41 3.35 17.53
C ILE A 69 -4.97 3.42 16.08
N ASN A 70 -3.78 3.98 15.84
CA ASN A 70 -3.12 3.97 14.53
C ASN A 70 -1.82 3.16 14.59
N VAL A 71 -1.60 2.31 13.59
CA VAL A 71 -0.36 1.55 13.40
C VAL A 71 0.25 1.93 12.06
N VAL A 72 1.51 2.37 12.06
CA VAL A 72 2.28 2.54 10.82
C VAL A 72 2.87 1.19 10.45
N VAL A 73 2.34 0.61 9.38
CA VAL A 73 2.74 -0.72 8.88
C VAL A 73 3.91 -0.58 7.91
N VAL A 74 3.85 0.46 7.07
CA VAL A 74 4.92 0.82 6.13
C VAL A 74 5.08 2.34 6.13
N ASN A 75 6.31 2.82 6.31
CA ASN A 75 6.64 4.23 6.09
C ASN A 75 7.08 4.46 4.62
N LEU A 76 6.78 5.64 4.07
CA LEU A 76 7.15 6.03 2.70
C LEU A 76 8.65 5.87 2.37
N GLN A 77 9.54 5.97 3.37
CA GLN A 77 10.99 5.83 3.15
C GLN A 77 11.54 4.41 3.43
N GLN A 78 10.70 3.48 3.87
CA GLN A 78 11.14 2.21 4.43
C GLN A 78 11.53 1.17 3.37
N TYR A 79 10.69 0.97 2.36
CA TYR A 79 10.85 -0.11 1.38
C TYR A 79 10.97 0.42 -0.04
N THR A 80 11.75 -0.30 -0.84
CA THR A 80 12.05 0.03 -2.24
C THR A 80 11.62 -1.05 -3.22
N HIS A 81 10.99 -2.11 -2.74
CA HIS A 81 10.51 -3.23 -3.54
C HIS A 81 9.07 -3.56 -3.15
N HIS A 82 8.23 -3.85 -4.15
CA HIS A 82 6.82 -4.16 -3.90
C HIS A 82 6.63 -5.41 -3.03
N GLU A 83 7.54 -6.39 -3.06
CA GLU A 83 7.39 -7.62 -2.29
C GLU A 83 7.50 -7.39 -0.78
N ASP A 84 8.35 -6.46 -0.36
CA ASP A 84 8.50 -6.10 1.06
C ASP A 84 7.26 -5.40 1.58
N VAL A 85 6.71 -4.45 0.80
CA VAL A 85 5.46 -3.76 1.11
C VAL A 85 4.32 -4.77 1.21
N LYS A 86 4.19 -5.68 0.23
CA LYS A 86 3.16 -6.73 0.23
C LYS A 86 3.29 -7.66 1.42
N ALA A 87 4.51 -8.04 1.78
CA ALA A 87 4.76 -8.89 2.94
C ALA A 87 4.38 -8.18 4.26
N ALA A 88 4.61 -6.87 4.36
CA ALA A 88 4.16 -6.07 5.50
C ALA A 88 2.62 -6.00 5.58
N VAL A 89 1.95 -5.74 4.45
CA VAL A 89 0.48 -5.73 4.34
C VAL A 89 -0.12 -7.09 4.73
N ARG A 90 0.45 -8.20 4.24
CA ARG A 90 0.01 -9.56 4.61
C ARG A 90 0.11 -9.85 6.11
N ARG A 91 1.11 -9.27 6.79
CA ARG A 91 1.36 -9.44 8.23
C ARG A 91 0.55 -8.51 9.14
N MET A 92 -0.22 -7.58 8.58
CA MET A 92 -1.11 -6.73 9.38
C MET A 92 -2.10 -7.59 10.17
N THR A 93 -2.25 -7.26 11.45
CA THR A 93 -3.18 -7.91 12.37
C THR A 93 -4.42 -7.04 12.53
N TYR A 94 -5.59 -7.67 12.52
CA TYR A 94 -6.87 -7.00 12.72
C TYR A 94 -6.99 -6.43 14.15
N LEU A 95 -7.42 -5.17 14.28
CA LEU A 95 -7.55 -4.45 15.55
C LEU A 95 -8.93 -4.61 16.20
N GLY A 96 -10.01 -4.34 15.45
CA GLY A 96 -11.38 -4.70 15.82
C GLY A 96 -12.10 -3.78 16.81
N GLU A 97 -11.59 -2.58 17.07
CA GLU A 97 -12.18 -1.69 18.09
C GLU A 97 -12.20 -0.23 17.63
N GLY A 98 -13.38 0.40 17.58
CA GLY A 98 -13.53 1.82 17.25
C GLY A 98 -13.16 2.20 15.81
N THR A 99 -13.58 3.41 15.38
CA THR A 99 -13.37 3.89 14.00
C THR A 99 -12.93 5.35 14.00
N PHE A 100 -11.66 5.62 14.31
CA PHE A 100 -11.14 6.99 14.42
C PHE A 100 -10.53 7.47 13.11
N THR A 101 -11.35 7.57 12.06
CA THR A 101 -10.92 7.94 10.70
C THR A 101 -10.13 9.25 10.65
N GLY A 102 -10.55 10.26 11.42
CA GLY A 102 -9.82 11.53 11.51
C GLY A 102 -8.39 11.36 12.03
N SER A 103 -8.19 10.47 13.00
CA SER A 103 -6.87 10.12 13.53
C SER A 103 -6.02 9.39 12.49
N GLY A 104 -6.61 8.46 11.74
CA GLY A 104 -5.95 7.77 10.63
C GLY A 104 -5.45 8.72 9.54
N ILE A 105 -6.31 9.67 9.13
CA ILE A 105 -5.94 10.72 8.15
C ILE A 105 -4.85 11.63 8.70
N GLN A 106 -4.96 12.07 9.96
CA GLN A 106 -3.92 12.87 10.60
C GLN A 106 -2.58 12.13 10.63
N ARG A 107 -2.60 10.82 10.88
CA ARG A 107 -1.38 10.00 10.87
C ARG A 107 -0.77 9.90 9.48
N ALA A 108 -1.58 9.79 8.42
CA ALA A 108 -1.09 9.84 7.05
C ALA A 108 -0.47 11.20 6.72
N ASN A 109 -1.08 12.31 7.14
CA ASN A 109 -0.53 13.66 6.95
C ASN A 109 0.84 13.82 7.63
N GLN A 110 1.00 13.30 8.85
CA GLN A 110 2.30 13.27 9.54
C GLN A 110 3.35 12.46 8.77
N MET A 111 2.94 11.33 8.15
CA MET A 111 3.84 10.52 7.32
C MET A 111 4.33 11.30 6.10
N PHE A 112 3.45 12.02 5.40
CA PHE A 112 3.86 12.88 4.28
C PHE A 112 4.80 14.00 4.72
N GLN A 113 4.54 14.63 5.87
CA GLN A 113 5.41 15.68 6.41
C GLN A 113 6.81 15.14 6.74
N ALA A 114 6.89 13.97 7.37
CA ALA A 114 8.17 13.32 7.70
C ALA A 114 8.92 12.81 6.46
N ALA A 115 8.23 12.63 5.33
CA ALA A 115 8.83 12.15 4.08
C ALA A 115 9.43 13.26 3.20
N ARG A 116 9.14 14.53 3.52
CA ARG A 116 9.67 15.71 2.83
C ARG A 116 11.07 16.05 3.36
N PRO A 117 12.00 16.48 2.47
CA PRO A 117 13.30 17.02 2.88
C PRO A 117 13.18 18.26 3.76
#